data_AF-A0A6I8U5Z3-F1
#
_entry.id   AF-A0A6I8U5Z3-F1
#
_cell.length_a   1.000
_cell.length_b   1.000
_cell.length_c   1.000
_cell.angle_alpha   90.00
_cell.angle_beta   90.00
_cell.angle_gamma   90.00
#
_symmetry.space_group_name_H-M   'P 1'
#
loop_
_entity.id
_entity.type
_entity.pdbx_description
1 polymer ?
#
loop_
_entity_poly.entity_id
_entity_poly.type
_entity_poly.pdbx_seq_one_letter_code
_entity_poly.pdbx_strand_id
1 'polypeptide(L)'
;MSTTSEQNCDVQLHTEIEVLKSALADKHSQLLAMENACLQESDRQVELEDSIIAWQDKYERLYESHKRVQKVNQNLEDKLLKLVDRNSGERAQLTSDVATLSVRLAQANYNIQNLKREIERYKTDMSVAIQLLQCKPDSFVSPKLSTLPIEIQSKVATYMRLDTNSHSDSEGSTSGVGVATASSYHVLPASDSPPPMCPFPPTAMVYSMRGIGKC
;
A
#
# COMPACT_ATOMS: atom_id res chain seq x y z
N MET A 1 53.68 -7.09 -110.16
CA MET A 1 53.18 -7.99 -109.08
C MET A 1 52.98 -7.27 -107.74
N SER A 2 53.35 -5.99 -107.59
CA SER A 2 53.22 -5.26 -106.31
C SER A 2 51.83 -4.66 -106.04
N THR A 3 51.08 -4.29 -107.08
CA THR A 3 49.80 -3.54 -106.95
C THR A 3 48.65 -4.36 -106.37
N THR A 4 48.57 -5.66 -106.65
CA THR A 4 47.51 -6.55 -106.11
C THR A 4 47.71 -6.85 -104.63
N SER A 5 48.96 -6.84 -104.14
CA SER A 5 49.29 -7.04 -102.73
C SER A 5 48.95 -5.81 -101.89
N GLU A 6 49.19 -4.61 -102.40
CA GLU A 6 48.85 -3.34 -101.73
C GLU A 6 47.33 -3.17 -101.61
N GLN A 7 46.59 -3.51 -102.66
CA GLN A 7 45.12 -3.39 -102.67
C GLN A 7 44.44 -4.39 -101.74
N ASN A 8 45.01 -5.59 -101.58
CA ASN A 8 44.52 -6.59 -100.62
C ASN A 8 44.82 -6.19 -99.16
N CYS A 9 45.96 -5.52 -98.93
CA CYS A 9 46.32 -4.95 -97.64
C CYS A 9 45.35 -3.81 -97.24
N ASP A 10 44.99 -2.94 -98.19
CA ASP A 10 44.07 -1.83 -97.95
C ASP A 10 42.66 -2.33 -97.58
N VAL A 11 42.14 -3.35 -98.28
CA VAL A 11 40.85 -3.98 -97.93
C VAL A 11 40.89 -4.61 -96.53
N GLN A 12 41.99 -5.28 -96.19
CA GLN A 12 42.16 -5.88 -94.86
C GLN A 12 42.14 -4.81 -93.75
N LEU A 13 42.84 -3.69 -93.94
CA LEU A 13 42.84 -2.56 -93.00
C LEU A 13 41.44 -1.95 -92.85
N HIS A 14 40.68 -1.79 -93.95
CA HIS A 14 39.30 -1.30 -93.89
C HIS A 14 38.40 -2.24 -93.07
N THR A 15 38.52 -3.56 -93.26
CA THR A 15 37.75 -4.52 -92.45
C THR A 15 38.12 -4.46 -90.98
N GLU A 16 39.41 -4.29 -90.66
CA GLU A 16 39.89 -4.15 -89.29
C GLU A 16 39.38 -2.86 -88.64
N ILE A 17 39.36 -1.74 -89.37
CA ILE A 17 38.80 -0.47 -88.91
C ILE A 17 37.31 -0.61 -88.56
N GLU A 18 36.51 -1.29 -89.40
CA GLU A 18 35.08 -1.49 -89.11
C GLU A 18 34.84 -2.42 -87.91
N VAL A 19 35.65 -3.47 -87.75
CA VAL A 19 35.61 -4.33 -86.56
C VAL A 19 35.95 -3.53 -85.30
N LEU A 20 36.99 -2.69 -85.35
CA LEU A 20 37.39 -1.84 -84.22
C LEU A 20 36.32 -0.80 -83.87
N LYS A 21 35.65 -0.20 -84.86
CA LYS A 21 34.52 0.72 -84.64
C LYS A 21 33.34 0.03 -83.96
N SER A 22 32.97 -1.17 -84.42
CA SER A 22 31.91 -1.96 -83.79
C SER A 22 32.27 -2.32 -82.35
N ALA A 23 33.48 -2.81 -82.11
CA ALA A 23 33.96 -3.15 -80.78
C ALA A 23 33.98 -1.92 -79.84
N LEU A 24 34.36 -0.75 -80.35
CA LEU A 24 34.34 0.49 -79.59
C LEU A 24 32.91 0.92 -79.23
N ALA A 25 31.95 0.79 -80.16
CA ALA A 25 30.54 1.08 -79.92
C ALA A 25 29.94 0.15 -78.84
N ASP A 26 30.24 -1.15 -78.91
CA ASP A 26 29.81 -2.13 -77.91
C ASP A 26 30.40 -1.80 -76.53
N LYS A 27 31.69 -1.42 -76.47
CA LYS A 27 32.33 -0.98 -75.23
C LYS A 27 31.73 0.31 -74.67
N HIS A 28 31.37 1.26 -75.53
CA HIS A 28 30.70 2.49 -75.10
C HIS A 28 29.30 2.21 -74.53
N SER A 29 28.54 1.32 -75.16
CA SER A 29 27.24 0.87 -74.65
C SER A 29 27.37 0.16 -73.30
N GLN A 30 28.37 -0.72 -73.16
CA GLN A 30 28.66 -1.40 -71.90
C GLN A 30 29.05 -0.41 -70.79
N LEU A 31 29.82 0.62 -71.12
CA LEU A 31 30.24 1.67 -70.19
C LEU A 31 29.03 2.46 -69.67
N LEU A 32 28.14 2.91 -70.57
CA LEU A 32 26.90 3.61 -70.20
C LEU A 32 25.99 2.76 -69.31
N ALA A 33 25.87 1.47 -69.60
CA ALA A 33 25.08 0.55 -68.77
C ALA A 33 25.68 0.43 -67.35
N MET A 34 27.00 0.37 -67.24
CA MET A 34 27.70 0.33 -65.96
C MET A 34 27.58 1.66 -65.19
N GLU A 35 27.66 2.81 -65.87
CA GLU A 35 27.44 4.13 -65.27
C GLU A 35 26.02 4.25 -64.69
N ASN A 36 25.00 3.82 -65.45
CA ASN A 36 23.61 3.83 -64.98
C ASN A 36 23.42 2.90 -63.77
N ALA A 37 24.02 1.71 -63.78
CA ALA A 37 23.97 0.81 -62.64
C ALA A 37 24.65 1.40 -61.40
N CYS A 38 25.77 2.11 -61.57
CA CYS A 38 26.46 2.81 -60.50
C CYS A 38 25.60 3.92 -59.88
N LEU A 39 24.93 4.73 -60.71
CA LEU A 39 24.00 5.77 -60.25
C LEU A 39 22.82 5.17 -59.48
N GLN A 40 22.20 4.12 -60.02
CA GLN A 40 21.09 3.44 -59.36
C GLN A 40 21.50 2.85 -58.00
N GLU A 41 22.70 2.28 -57.92
CA GLU A 41 23.22 1.74 -56.67
C GLU A 41 23.53 2.84 -55.66
N SER A 42 24.02 4.00 -56.11
CA SER A 42 24.20 5.19 -55.27
C SER A 42 22.86 5.69 -54.70
N ASP A 43 21.81 5.77 -55.51
CA ASP A 43 20.48 6.18 -55.05
C ASP A 43 19.93 5.18 -54.01
N ARG A 44 20.07 3.88 -54.30
CA ARG A 44 19.69 2.81 -53.37
C ARG A 44 20.46 2.88 -52.05
N GLN A 45 21.75 3.26 -52.09
CA GLN A 45 22.55 3.45 -50.89
C GLN A 45 21.99 4.60 -50.03
N VAL A 46 21.66 5.74 -50.64
CA VAL A 46 21.06 6.89 -49.94
C VAL A 46 19.74 6.50 -49.28
N GLU A 47 18.85 5.80 -49.98
CA GLU A 47 17.56 5.35 -49.42
C GLU A 47 17.74 4.42 -48.20
N LEU A 48 18.77 3.57 -48.23
CA LEU A 48 19.10 2.71 -47.11
C LEU A 48 19.67 3.50 -45.93
N GLU A 49 20.53 4.49 -46.18
CA GLU A 49 21.07 5.37 -45.15
C GLU A 49 19.95 6.16 -44.45
N ASP A 50 19.01 6.73 -45.21
CA ASP A 50 17.83 7.40 -44.67
C ASP A 50 16.95 6.44 -43.84
N SER A 51 16.77 5.21 -44.33
CA SER A 51 16.02 4.18 -43.61
C SER A 51 16.70 3.81 -42.28
N ILE A 52 18.03 3.71 -42.26
CA ILE A 52 18.80 3.43 -41.03
C ILE A 52 18.61 4.56 -40.02
N ILE A 53 18.72 5.82 -40.44
CA ILE A 53 18.52 6.98 -39.58
C ILE A 53 17.10 6.97 -38.99
N ALA A 54 16.08 6.71 -39.82
CA ALA A 54 14.70 6.64 -39.36
C ALA A 54 14.47 5.53 -38.33
N TRP A 55 15.14 4.38 -38.48
CA TRP A 55 15.06 3.29 -37.51
C TRP A 55 15.80 3.58 -36.22
N GLN A 56 16.95 4.25 -36.29
CA GLN A 56 17.69 4.71 -35.11
C GLN A 56 16.85 5.68 -34.28
N ASP A 57 16.20 6.67 -34.91
CA ASP A 57 15.31 7.61 -34.22
C ASP A 57 14.13 6.92 -33.55
N LYS A 58 13.51 5.94 -34.22
CA LYS A 58 12.43 5.12 -33.64
C LYS A 58 12.91 4.34 -32.42
N TYR A 59 14.08 3.72 -32.53
CA TYR A 59 14.68 2.96 -31.44
C TYR A 59 14.96 3.87 -30.24
N GLU A 60 15.59 5.03 -30.46
CA GLU A 60 15.95 5.96 -29.39
C GLU A 60 14.71 6.47 -28.66
N ARG A 61 13.65 6.84 -29.40
CA ARG A 61 12.36 7.25 -28.82
C ARG A 61 11.73 6.13 -27.99
N LEU A 62 11.76 4.90 -28.47
CA LEU A 62 11.23 3.75 -27.76
C LEU A 62 12.03 3.45 -26.50
N TYR A 63 13.36 3.49 -26.60
CA TYR A 63 14.29 3.28 -25.49
C TYR A 63 14.08 4.32 -24.37
N GLU A 64 14.00 5.60 -24.71
CA GLU A 64 13.74 6.67 -23.73
C GLU A 64 12.33 6.59 -23.14
N SER A 65 11.32 6.17 -23.92
CA SER A 65 9.99 5.87 -23.39
C SER A 65 10.02 4.73 -22.36
N HIS A 66 10.70 3.63 -22.70
CA HIS A 66 10.86 2.48 -21.80
C HIS A 66 11.58 2.89 -20.51
N LYS A 67 12.65 3.65 -20.60
CA LYS A 67 13.41 4.17 -19.44
C LYS A 67 12.55 5.04 -18.52
N ARG A 68 11.67 5.89 -19.08
CA ARG A 68 10.72 6.67 -18.28
C ARG A 68 9.74 5.77 -17.52
N VAL A 69 9.16 4.76 -18.19
CA VAL A 69 8.25 3.81 -17.55
C VAL A 69 8.97 3.01 -16.47
N GLN A 70 10.19 2.54 -16.73
CA GLN A 70 11.01 1.82 -15.75
C GLN A 70 11.25 2.66 -14.49
N LYS A 71 11.53 3.96 -14.65
CA LYS A 71 11.68 4.88 -13.51
C LYS A 71 10.36 5.04 -12.73
N VAL A 72 9.21 5.13 -13.41
CA VAL A 72 7.91 5.19 -12.74
C VAL A 72 7.63 3.90 -11.96
N ASN A 73 7.89 2.73 -12.56
CA ASN A 73 7.71 1.44 -11.89
C ASN A 73 8.59 1.31 -10.65
N GLN A 74 9.87 1.67 -10.73
CA GLN A 74 10.76 1.65 -9.57
C GLN A 74 10.21 2.52 -8.42
N ASN A 75 9.74 3.73 -8.73
CA ASN A 75 9.14 4.61 -7.73
C ASN A 75 7.85 4.02 -7.12
N LEU A 76 7.07 3.26 -7.89
CA LEU A 76 5.87 2.59 -7.40
C LEU A 76 6.21 1.40 -6.51
N GLU A 77 7.20 0.60 -6.88
CA GLU A 77 7.74 -0.50 -6.06
C GLU A 77 8.27 0.03 -4.72
N ASP A 78 9.03 1.11 -4.72
CA ASP A 78 9.53 1.76 -3.50
C ASP A 78 8.40 2.27 -2.60
N LYS A 79 7.33 2.84 -3.19
CA LYS A 79 6.15 3.29 -2.45
C LYS A 79 5.37 2.11 -1.86
N LEU A 80 5.27 1.01 -2.60
CA LEU A 80 4.60 -0.21 -2.14
C LEU A 80 5.34 -0.81 -0.94
N LEU A 81 6.67 -0.91 -1.01
CA LEU A 81 7.50 -1.36 0.10
C LEU A 81 7.27 -0.51 1.36
N LYS A 82 7.31 0.82 1.24
CA LYS A 82 7.03 1.74 2.36
C LYS A 82 5.63 1.57 2.96
N LEU A 83 4.62 1.33 2.12
CA LEU A 83 3.26 1.07 2.58
C LEU A 83 3.15 -0.24 3.36
N VAL A 84 3.80 -1.29 2.88
CA VAL A 84 3.87 -2.59 3.56
C VAL A 84 4.55 -2.45 4.92
N ASP A 85 5.69 -1.76 4.99
CA ASP A 85 6.42 -1.54 6.24
C ASP A 85 5.58 -0.79 7.28
N ARG A 86 4.96 0.33 6.85
CA ARG A 86 4.07 1.12 7.71
C ARG A 86 2.90 0.28 8.20
N ASN A 87 2.22 -0.44 7.31
CA ASN A 87 1.06 -1.26 7.67
C ASN A 87 1.44 -2.42 8.59
N SER A 88 2.62 -3.02 8.40
CA SER A 88 3.14 -4.04 9.30
C SER A 88 3.36 -3.48 10.72
N GLY A 89 3.92 -2.27 10.83
CA GLY A 89 4.07 -1.55 12.10
C GLY A 89 2.73 -1.23 12.77
N GLU A 90 1.76 -0.70 12.02
CA GLU A 90 0.41 -0.42 12.51
C GLU A 90 -0.29 -1.69 13.00
N ARG A 91 -0.19 -2.78 12.24
CA ARG A 91 -0.73 -4.08 12.63
C ARG A 91 -0.10 -4.59 13.93
N ALA A 92 1.22 -4.47 14.08
CA ALA A 92 1.92 -4.88 15.30
C ALA A 92 1.46 -4.04 16.50
N GLN A 93 1.34 -2.72 16.34
CA GLN A 93 0.83 -1.82 17.37
C GLN A 93 -0.60 -2.18 17.79
N LEU A 94 -1.51 -2.31 16.83
CA LEU A 94 -2.90 -2.69 17.11
C LEU A 94 -3.00 -4.06 17.80
N THR A 95 -2.16 -5.02 17.41
CA THR A 95 -2.09 -6.33 18.06
C THR A 95 -1.67 -6.21 19.53
N SER A 96 -0.67 -5.37 19.82
CA SER A 96 -0.22 -5.06 21.18
C SER A 96 -1.31 -4.38 22.01
N ASP A 97 -2.03 -3.43 21.41
CA ASP A 97 -3.12 -2.71 22.07
C ASP A 97 -4.29 -3.65 22.41
N VAL A 98 -4.67 -4.53 21.47
CA VAL A 98 -5.69 -5.55 21.69
C VAL A 98 -5.29 -6.48 22.85
N ALA A 99 -4.04 -6.95 22.89
CA ALA A 99 -3.56 -7.79 23.99
C ALA A 99 -3.63 -7.05 25.34
N THR A 100 -3.18 -5.79 25.38
CA THR A 100 -3.21 -4.95 26.58
C THR A 100 -4.63 -4.71 27.08
N LEU A 101 -5.56 -4.38 26.17
CA LEU A 101 -6.96 -4.17 26.48
C LEU A 101 -7.64 -5.46 26.94
N SER A 102 -7.31 -6.60 26.34
CA SER A 102 -7.82 -7.91 26.75
C SER A 102 -7.43 -8.24 28.20
N VAL A 103 -6.18 -7.97 28.59
CA VAL A 103 -5.72 -8.14 29.99
C VAL A 103 -6.46 -7.20 30.93
N ARG A 104 -6.59 -5.92 30.58
CA ARG A 104 -7.32 -4.94 31.42
C ARG A 104 -8.78 -5.31 31.60
N LEU A 105 -9.42 -5.80 30.53
CA LEU A 105 -10.80 -6.27 30.58
C LEU A 105 -10.94 -7.49 31.51
N ALA A 106 -10.04 -8.47 31.40
CA ALA A 106 -10.03 -9.62 32.29
C ALA A 106 -9.86 -9.20 33.77
N GLN A 107 -8.94 -8.26 34.04
CA GLN A 107 -8.73 -7.72 35.38
C GLN A 107 -9.96 -6.99 35.93
N ALA A 108 -10.61 -6.15 35.11
CA ALA A 108 -11.82 -5.45 35.50
C ALA A 108 -12.96 -6.43 35.82
N ASN A 109 -13.13 -7.46 34.99
CA ASN A 109 -14.11 -8.53 35.23
C ASN A 109 -13.82 -9.29 36.53
N TYR A 110 -12.56 -9.61 36.81
CA TYR A 110 -12.15 -10.23 38.07
C TYR A 110 -12.50 -9.34 39.27
N ASN A 111 -12.19 -8.04 39.21
CA ASN A 111 -12.51 -7.09 40.27
C ASN A 111 -14.02 -6.99 40.53
N ILE A 112 -14.84 -6.95 39.47
CA ILE A 112 -16.30 -6.96 39.57
C ILE A 112 -16.78 -8.23 40.29
N GLN A 113 -16.25 -9.39 39.92
CA GLN A 113 -16.61 -10.66 40.58
C GLN A 113 -16.19 -10.68 42.04
N ASN A 114 -15.02 -10.12 42.38
CA ASN A 114 -14.55 -10.04 43.76
C ASN A 114 -15.47 -9.14 44.61
N LEU A 115 -15.80 -7.94 44.11
CA LEU A 115 -16.73 -7.03 44.79
C LEU A 115 -18.11 -7.65 44.97
N LYS A 116 -18.63 -8.37 43.96
CA LYS A 116 -19.88 -9.11 44.07
C LYS A 116 -19.84 -10.15 45.21
N ARG A 117 -18.74 -10.91 45.32
CA ARG A 117 -18.55 -11.86 46.44
C ARG A 117 -18.51 -11.16 47.79
N GLU A 118 -17.82 -10.02 47.89
CA GLU A 118 -17.76 -9.24 49.13
C GLU A 118 -19.12 -8.68 49.54
N ILE A 119 -19.92 -8.19 48.59
CA ILE A 119 -21.29 -7.72 48.83
C ILE A 119 -22.15 -8.85 49.42
N GLU A 120 -22.12 -10.05 48.82
CA GLU A 120 -22.91 -11.18 49.34
C GLU A 120 -22.43 -11.64 50.72
N ARG A 121 -21.11 -11.58 50.98
CA ARG A 121 -20.57 -11.83 52.33
C ARG A 121 -21.10 -10.79 53.34
N TYR A 122 -21.03 -9.50 53.03
CA TYR A 122 -21.52 -8.45 53.92
C TYR A 122 -23.03 -8.54 54.17
N LYS A 123 -23.82 -8.92 53.16
CA LYS A 123 -25.25 -9.20 53.35
C LYS A 123 -25.48 -10.35 54.34
N THR A 124 -24.68 -11.40 54.25
CA THR A 124 -24.75 -12.56 55.15
C THR A 124 -24.40 -12.14 56.58
N ASP A 125 -23.28 -11.44 56.77
CA ASP A 125 -22.85 -10.95 58.09
C ASP A 125 -23.89 -10.00 58.71
N MET A 126 -24.45 -9.10 57.90
CA MET A 126 -25.52 -8.18 58.33
C MET A 126 -26.79 -8.93 58.74
N SER A 127 -27.18 -9.98 58.01
CA SER A 127 -28.31 -10.82 58.37
C SER A 127 -28.12 -11.49 59.73
N VAL A 128 -26.91 -12.02 59.99
CA VAL A 128 -26.57 -12.61 61.29
C VAL A 128 -26.62 -11.56 62.40
N ALA A 129 -26.06 -10.36 62.18
CA ALA A 129 -26.12 -9.28 63.16
C ALA A 129 -27.56 -8.88 63.50
N ILE A 130 -28.43 -8.77 62.48
CA ILE A 130 -29.86 -8.50 62.68
C ILE A 130 -30.52 -9.61 63.51
N GLN A 131 -30.27 -10.89 63.18
CA GLN A 131 -30.82 -12.02 63.93
C GLN A 131 -30.38 -11.99 65.40
N LEU A 132 -29.08 -11.78 65.67
CA LEU A 132 -28.55 -11.69 67.04
C LEU A 132 -29.20 -10.56 67.85
N LEU A 133 -29.41 -9.40 67.23
CA LEU A 133 -30.11 -8.28 67.86
C LEU A 133 -31.58 -8.63 68.14
N GLN A 134 -32.24 -9.36 67.24
CA GLN A 134 -33.65 -9.74 67.36
C GLN A 134 -33.90 -10.93 68.30
N CYS A 135 -32.93 -11.81 68.54
CA CYS A 135 -33.10 -13.01 69.36
C CYS A 135 -33.31 -12.72 70.86
N LYS A 136 -33.00 -11.51 71.38
CA LYS A 136 -33.26 -11.11 72.77
C LYS A 136 -33.42 -9.57 72.94
N PRO A 137 -34.54 -8.96 72.52
CA PRO A 137 -34.74 -7.52 72.68
C PRO A 137 -34.68 -7.06 74.15
N ASP A 138 -35.13 -7.90 75.10
CA ASP A 138 -35.10 -7.61 76.54
C ASP A 138 -33.73 -7.82 77.22
N SER A 139 -32.77 -8.48 76.53
CA SER A 139 -31.42 -8.69 77.05
C SER A 139 -30.45 -7.57 76.68
N PHE A 140 -30.79 -6.76 75.66
CA PHE A 140 -30.10 -5.53 75.35
C PHE A 140 -30.72 -4.42 76.20
N VAL A 141 -30.19 -4.24 77.41
CA VAL A 141 -30.55 -3.09 78.24
C VAL A 141 -30.24 -1.84 77.44
N SER A 142 -31.24 -1.01 77.14
CA SER A 142 -30.97 0.34 76.65
C SER A 142 -30.02 0.99 77.66
N PRO A 143 -28.81 1.45 77.27
CA PRO A 143 -27.91 2.08 78.20
C PRO A 143 -28.62 3.30 78.75
N LYS A 144 -29.18 3.19 79.96
CA LYS A 144 -29.76 4.35 80.62
C LYS A 144 -28.59 5.31 80.79
N LEU A 145 -28.72 6.56 80.33
CA LEU A 145 -27.69 7.59 80.49
C LEU A 145 -27.15 7.58 81.94
N SER A 146 -28.02 7.33 82.92
CA SER A 146 -27.71 7.18 84.34
C SER A 146 -26.70 6.09 84.72
N THR A 147 -26.36 5.15 83.82
CA THR A 147 -25.42 4.04 84.09
C THR A 147 -23.98 4.35 83.69
N LEU A 148 -23.76 5.43 82.93
CA LEU A 148 -22.42 5.89 82.57
C LEU A 148 -21.87 6.83 83.66
N PRO A 149 -20.54 6.94 83.83
CA PRO A 149 -19.94 7.98 84.68
C PRO A 149 -20.44 9.39 84.28
N ILE A 150 -20.67 10.27 85.26
CA ILE A 150 -21.30 11.61 85.08
C ILE A 150 -20.64 12.46 83.98
N GLU A 151 -19.31 12.37 83.84
CA GLU A 151 -18.54 13.08 82.82
C GLU A 151 -18.83 12.59 81.39
N ILE A 152 -19.22 11.33 81.25
CA ILE A 152 -19.58 10.71 79.98
C ILE A 152 -21.06 10.98 79.67
N GLN A 153 -21.92 11.03 80.70
CA GLN A 153 -23.34 11.37 80.54
C GLN A 153 -23.54 12.74 79.87
N SER A 154 -22.80 13.76 80.32
CA SER A 154 -22.91 15.12 79.78
C SER A 154 -22.49 15.18 78.30
N LYS A 155 -21.44 14.45 77.92
CA LYS A 155 -20.96 14.35 76.54
C LYS A 155 -21.97 13.63 75.63
N VAL A 156 -22.48 12.48 76.06
CA VAL A 156 -23.49 11.72 75.31
C VAL A 156 -24.77 12.54 75.12
N ALA A 157 -25.23 13.24 76.16
CA ALA A 157 -26.38 14.13 76.07
C ALA A 157 -26.15 15.32 75.11
N THR A 158 -24.90 15.76 74.94
CA THR A 158 -24.54 16.81 73.97
C THR A 158 -24.56 16.27 72.54
N TYR A 159 -23.99 15.07 72.29
CA TYR A 159 -24.03 14.42 70.98
C TYR A 159 -25.45 14.09 70.52
N MET A 160 -26.29 13.53 71.39
CA MET A 160 -27.69 13.24 71.04
C MET A 160 -28.53 14.49 70.75
N ARG A 161 -28.12 15.67 71.23
CA ARG A 161 -28.73 16.96 70.87
C ARG A 161 -28.21 17.53 69.54
N LEU A 162 -27.02 17.10 69.09
CA LEU A 162 -26.46 17.52 67.80
C LEU A 162 -27.12 16.78 66.62
N ASP A 163 -27.48 15.51 66.80
CA ASP A 163 -28.10 14.69 65.73
C ASP A 163 -29.46 15.22 65.25
N THR A 164 -30.15 16.05 66.04
CA THR A 164 -31.40 16.71 65.60
C THR A 164 -31.20 18.08 64.94
N ASN A 165 -29.95 18.58 64.86
CA ASN A 165 -29.68 19.96 64.43
C ASN A 165 -28.54 20.09 63.41
N SER A 166 -28.11 19.01 62.74
CA SER A 166 -26.96 19.07 61.82
C SER A 166 -27.00 18.01 60.72
N HIS A 167 -27.74 18.27 59.63
CA HIS A 167 -27.12 18.24 58.30
C HIS A 167 -28.03 18.89 57.24
N SER A 168 -27.76 20.18 57.01
CA SER A 168 -27.99 20.84 55.73
C SER A 168 -26.95 20.35 54.71
N ASP A 169 -27.42 20.25 53.46
CA ASP A 169 -26.78 20.56 52.19
C ASP A 169 -25.34 20.10 51.94
N SER A 170 -25.19 19.05 51.12
CA SER A 170 -23.99 18.84 50.32
C SER A 170 -24.40 18.73 48.85
N GLU A 171 -24.01 19.75 48.10
CA GLU A 171 -24.32 19.97 46.70
C GLU A 171 -23.76 18.86 45.81
N GLY A 172 -24.62 18.32 44.94
CA GLY A 172 -24.22 17.50 43.81
C GLY A 172 -23.49 18.34 42.77
N SER A 173 -22.16 18.40 42.86
CA SER A 173 -21.30 18.87 41.78
C SER A 173 -21.36 17.90 40.60
N THR A 174 -22.16 18.24 39.59
CA THR A 174 -22.09 17.65 38.25
C THR A 174 -21.19 18.54 37.38
N SER A 175 -19.88 18.32 37.46
CA SER A 175 -18.95 18.82 36.44
C SER A 175 -18.39 17.62 35.69
N GLY A 176 -18.88 17.45 34.47
CA GLY A 176 -18.52 16.40 33.55
C GLY A 176 -19.00 16.76 32.16
N VAL A 177 -18.34 17.76 31.56
CA VAL A 177 -18.51 18.13 30.15
C VAL A 177 -18.13 16.92 29.30
N GLY A 178 -19.14 16.15 28.89
CA GLY A 178 -19.03 15.16 27.84
C GLY A 178 -19.15 15.85 26.49
N VAL A 179 -18.02 16.10 25.84
CA VAL A 179 -17.98 16.48 24.43
C VAL A 179 -18.47 15.28 23.62
N ALA A 180 -19.74 15.31 23.23
CA ALA A 180 -20.28 14.40 22.24
C ALA A 180 -19.67 14.76 20.88
N THR A 181 -18.64 14.04 20.47
CA THR A 181 -18.24 13.98 19.06
C THR A 181 -19.27 13.11 18.32
N ALA A 182 -20.36 13.74 17.88
CA ALA A 182 -21.24 13.16 16.87
C ALA A 182 -20.50 13.18 15.52
N SER A 183 -19.53 12.27 15.34
CA SER A 183 -19.03 11.94 14.01
C SER A 183 -20.06 11.01 13.37
N SER A 184 -20.96 11.62 12.61
CA SER A 184 -21.90 10.95 11.72
C SER A 184 -21.10 10.21 10.65
N TYR A 185 -20.99 8.89 10.76
CA TYR A 185 -20.57 8.04 9.65
C TYR A 185 -21.73 7.97 8.67
N HIS A 186 -21.69 8.80 7.63
CA HIS A 186 -22.62 8.68 6.51
C HIS A 186 -22.21 7.44 5.70
N VAL A 187 -22.83 6.29 6.00
CA VAL A 187 -22.72 5.09 5.16
C VAL A 187 -23.46 5.40 3.86
N LEU A 188 -22.71 5.54 2.76
CA LEU A 188 -23.30 5.64 1.42
C LEU A 188 -23.94 4.29 1.06
N PRO A 189 -25.10 4.27 0.39
CA PRO A 189 -25.69 3.03 -0.08
C PRO A 189 -24.76 2.39 -1.12
N ALA A 190 -24.63 1.07 -1.06
CA ALA A 190 -23.89 0.30 -2.04
C ALA A 190 -24.52 0.52 -3.43
N SER A 191 -23.78 1.18 -4.33
CA SER A 191 -24.12 1.19 -5.75
C SER A 191 -23.88 -0.21 -6.32
N ASP A 192 -24.95 -0.83 -6.78
CA ASP A 192 -24.98 -2.18 -7.36
C ASP A 192 -24.53 -2.16 -8.84
N SER A 193 -23.41 -1.49 -9.13
CA SER A 193 -22.83 -1.40 -10.48
C SER A 193 -21.43 -2.04 -10.52
N PRO A 194 -21.18 -2.98 -11.47
CA PRO A 194 -19.87 -3.59 -11.60
C PRO A 194 -18.83 -2.53 -12.02
N PRO A 195 -17.59 -2.60 -11.50
CA PRO A 195 -16.54 -1.65 -11.87
C PRO A 195 -16.21 -1.76 -13.37
N PRO A 196 -15.83 -0.65 -14.03
CA PRO A 196 -15.45 -0.67 -15.43
C PRO A 196 -14.25 -1.61 -15.62
N MET A 197 -14.43 -2.62 -16.46
CA MET A 197 -13.39 -3.57 -16.84
C MET A 197 -12.22 -2.82 -17.49
N CYS A 198 -11.05 -2.88 -16.86
CA CYS A 198 -9.79 -2.42 -17.44
C CYS A 198 -9.50 -3.23 -18.72
N PRO A 199 -9.13 -2.62 -19.86
CA PRO A 199 -9.09 -3.31 -21.15
C PRO A 199 -7.81 -4.13 -21.39
N PHE A 200 -6.98 -4.35 -20.38
CA PHE A 200 -5.70 -5.03 -20.55
C PHE A 200 -5.75 -6.45 -19.99
N PRO A 201 -5.51 -7.48 -20.82
CA PRO A 201 -5.44 -8.85 -20.34
C PRO A 201 -4.25 -9.04 -19.40
N PRO A 202 -4.33 -9.97 -18.42
CA PRO A 202 -3.21 -10.27 -17.52
C PRO A 202 -2.00 -10.75 -18.33
N THR A 203 -0.88 -10.01 -18.25
CA THR A 203 0.40 -10.48 -18.79
C THR A 203 0.84 -11.71 -18.01
N ALA A 204 0.77 -12.89 -18.63
CA ALA A 204 1.35 -14.10 -18.10
C ALA A 204 2.89 -13.93 -18.03
N MET A 205 3.41 -13.84 -16.81
CA MET A 205 4.86 -13.88 -16.55
C MET A 205 5.34 -15.33 -16.65
N VAL A 206 5.79 -15.75 -17.83
CA VAL A 206 6.48 -17.03 -18.00
C VAL A 206 7.95 -16.84 -17.60
N TYR A 207 8.30 -17.20 -16.37
CA TYR A 207 9.69 -17.30 -15.97
C TYR A 207 10.35 -18.46 -16.70
N SER A 208 11.22 -18.15 -17.66
CA SER A 208 12.09 -19.13 -18.30
C SER A 208 13.21 -19.51 -17.34
N MET A 209 13.03 -20.61 -16.61
CA MET A 209 14.08 -21.21 -15.78
C MET A 209 15.08 -21.91 -16.70
N ARG A 210 16.02 -21.16 -17.29
CA ARG A 210 17.21 -21.72 -17.92
C ARG A 210 18.41 -21.58 -16.98
N GLY A 211 18.79 -22.72 -16.41
CA GLY A 211 20.15 -22.95 -15.93
C GLY A 211 20.23 -23.46 -14.51
N ILE A 212 20.32 -24.78 -14.34
CA ILE A 212 21.34 -25.44 -13.51
C ILE A 212 21.29 -26.95 -13.78
N GLY A 213 22.28 -27.47 -14.51
CA GLY A 213 22.40 -28.91 -14.72
C GLY A 213 23.48 -29.32 -15.71
N LYS A 214 24.70 -29.55 -15.16
CA LYS A 214 25.76 -30.46 -15.64
C LYS A 214 26.62 -29.99 -16.84
N CYS A 215 27.86 -29.63 -16.54
CA CYS A 215 29.09 -30.36 -16.88
C CYS A 215 30.18 -29.96 -15.88
#